data_AF-A0A936JJE0-F1
#
_entry.id   AF-A0A936JJE0-F1
#
_cell.length_a   1.000
_cell.length_b   1.000
_cell.length_c   1.000
_cell.angle_alpha   90.00
_cell.angle_beta   90.00
_cell.angle_gamma   90.00
#
_symmetry.space_group_name_H-M   'P 1'
#
loop_
_entity.id
_entity.type
_entity.pdbx_description
1 polymer ?
#
loop_
_entity_poly.entity_id
_entity_poly.type
_entity_poly.pdbx_seq_one_letter_code
_entity_poly.pdbx_strand_id
1 'polypeptide(L)'
;MPKFKSFFLLLAIAVSVVAGCNPDETNTTPVSITSIKNNIRPDSAVNPPVIISSEVQDIVPDSTDVWLYYSFETDAVVPAALAGTDEWDIKFRYVPFDKTGASFQKIFTTEGAIFLNSPDVGNAAGKTTGYIADTSFTLLSTGDDTKFRSDDTAKGKQIISFTPFYIYDGAAHTASPNPSKTLVIRTSKGKYVKLQLQSIYKNHPAVPKITDEVGYYTFKYVKSTVKSFINDGSPDGWLYYSFDTESVISSSQSHTSAWDIKFRFIANDITAAGKLAFSDIFVKSGAIFLNSPLVGNSSGKTKGYIADQAFEQVTLAGDDSKFRSDDINIDTRIIPVTPSGTNAYINYNSSVPSVIPNPDKTLIIRTANGKYVKMKLVSLYKDKPTIITSADLVGYYSFQYLKSDTKTLH
;
A
#
# COMPACT_ATOMS: atom_id res chain seq x y z
N MET A 1 44.15 -57.49 3.80
CA MET A 1 42.97 -57.30 2.92
C MET A 1 41.74 -57.17 3.81
N PRO A 2 40.78 -56.24 3.60
CA PRO A 2 40.69 -55.09 2.67
C PRO A 2 40.72 -53.72 3.42
N LYS A 3 41.42 -52.70 2.89
CA LYS A 3 40.98 -51.52 2.10
C LYS A 3 40.38 -50.36 2.94
N PHE A 4 41.12 -49.28 3.21
CA PHE A 4 41.35 -48.04 2.41
C PHE A 4 40.19 -47.03 2.39
N LYS A 5 40.48 -45.80 2.90
CA LYS A 5 40.23 -44.44 2.34
C LYS A 5 39.94 -43.45 3.48
N SER A 6 40.83 -42.54 3.91
CA SER A 6 41.47 -41.36 3.27
C SER A 6 40.69 -40.05 3.51
N PHE A 7 41.45 -39.03 3.95
CA PHE A 7 41.25 -37.56 3.81
C PHE A 7 40.22 -36.88 4.75
N PHE A 8 40.45 -35.69 5.32
CA PHE A 8 41.37 -34.59 5.01
C PHE A 8 41.72 -33.75 6.27
N LEU A 9 42.97 -33.31 6.30
CA LEU A 9 43.62 -32.31 7.16
C LEU A 9 43.16 -30.88 6.81
N LEU A 10 42.95 -29.98 7.78
CA LEU A 10 43.45 -28.59 7.71
C LEU A 10 43.35 -27.88 9.06
N LEU A 11 44.50 -27.80 9.73
CA LEU A 11 44.83 -26.87 10.79
C LEU A 11 45.44 -25.63 10.12
N ALA A 12 44.88 -24.44 10.34
CA ALA A 12 45.50 -23.17 9.97
C ALA A 12 45.32 -22.13 11.08
N ILE A 13 46.23 -22.22 12.04
CA ILE A 13 46.98 -21.13 12.70
C ILE A 13 46.29 -19.76 12.77
N ALA A 14 45.76 -19.42 13.94
CA ALA A 14 45.52 -18.04 14.35
C ALA A 14 46.85 -17.42 14.79
N VAL A 15 47.42 -16.53 13.98
CA VAL A 15 48.50 -15.64 14.40
C VAL A 15 47.85 -14.37 14.96
N SER A 16 47.76 -14.30 16.28
CA SER A 16 47.44 -13.07 17.00
C SER A 16 48.69 -12.18 17.06
N VAL A 17 48.71 -11.10 16.27
CA VAL A 17 49.65 -9.99 16.46
C VAL A 17 48.89 -8.88 17.17
N VAL A 18 49.24 -8.65 18.44
CA VAL A 18 48.85 -7.45 19.19
C VAL A 18 50.09 -6.57 19.28
N ALA A 19 50.06 -5.40 18.65
CA ALA A 19 50.80 -4.22 19.09
C ALA A 19 50.41 -2.98 18.28
N GLY A 20 50.05 -1.90 18.98
CA GLY A 20 50.17 -0.53 18.48
C GLY A 20 48.86 0.24 18.34
N CYS A 21 48.36 0.82 19.44
CA CYS A 21 47.44 1.95 19.35
C CYS A 21 48.18 3.16 18.77
N ASN A 22 47.70 3.69 17.64
CA ASN A 22 47.87 5.09 17.27
C ASN A 22 46.45 5.70 17.26
N PRO A 23 46.22 6.89 17.84
CA PRO A 23 44.94 7.58 17.71
C PRO A 23 44.93 8.30 16.36
N ASP A 24 44.95 7.55 15.27
CA ASP A 24 44.70 8.11 13.95
C ASP A 24 43.23 7.92 13.61
N GLU A 25 42.61 9.05 13.27
CA GLU A 25 41.22 9.20 12.89
C GLU A 25 40.74 8.04 12.02
N THR A 26 39.74 7.32 12.51
CA THR A 26 38.96 6.41 11.66
C THR A 26 38.16 7.27 10.69
N ASN A 27 38.78 7.63 9.57
CA ASN A 27 38.06 8.00 8.35
C ASN A 27 37.32 6.76 7.86
N THR A 28 36.20 6.45 8.50
CA THR A 28 35.18 5.62 7.89
C THR A 28 34.59 6.45 6.76
N THR A 29 35.09 6.26 5.55
CA THR A 29 34.36 6.67 4.34
C THR A 29 32.95 6.10 4.45
N PRO A 30 31.88 6.92 4.42
CA PRO A 30 30.52 6.41 4.43
C PRO A 30 30.36 5.45 3.25
N VAL A 31 29.93 4.21 3.52
CA VAL A 31 29.52 3.30 2.46
C VAL A 31 28.24 3.88 1.87
N SER A 32 28.33 4.46 0.69
CA SER A 32 27.17 4.95 -0.03
C SER A 32 26.35 3.80 -0.57
N ILE A 33 25.23 3.50 0.09
CA ILE A 33 24.31 2.45 -0.33
C ILE A 33 23.46 3.01 -1.49
N THR A 34 23.63 2.41 -2.66
CA THR A 34 22.73 2.68 -3.79
C THR A 34 21.45 1.86 -3.63
N SER A 35 20.32 2.54 -3.66
CA SER A 35 18.98 1.93 -3.59
C SER A 35 18.42 1.71 -4.98
N ILE A 36 17.81 0.54 -5.20
CA ILE A 36 17.14 0.18 -6.45
C ILE A 36 15.69 -0.12 -6.15
N LYS A 37 14.78 0.52 -6.88
CA LYS A 37 13.37 0.20 -6.88
C LYS A 37 12.98 -0.39 -8.22
N ASN A 38 12.27 -1.51 -8.19
CA ASN A 38 11.90 -2.28 -9.37
C ASN A 38 10.39 -2.41 -9.46
N ASN A 39 9.87 -2.25 -10.67
CA ASN A 39 8.46 -2.49 -11.01
C ASN A 39 7.46 -1.79 -10.10
N ILE A 40 7.78 -0.60 -9.55
CA ILE A 40 6.78 0.15 -8.80
C ILE A 40 5.81 0.76 -9.81
N ARG A 41 4.53 0.50 -9.65
CA ARG A 41 3.50 1.10 -10.50
C ARG A 41 2.45 1.75 -9.62
N PRO A 42 1.86 2.87 -10.05
CA PRO A 42 0.81 3.55 -9.28
C PRO A 42 -0.38 2.66 -8.92
N ASP A 43 -0.65 1.59 -9.66
CA ASP A 43 -1.72 0.62 -9.35
C ASP A 43 -1.20 -0.71 -8.75
N SER A 44 0.12 -0.87 -8.62
CA SER A 44 0.69 -2.12 -8.15
C SER A 44 0.94 -2.05 -6.66
N ALA A 45 0.65 -3.15 -5.99
CA ALA A 45 1.04 -3.34 -4.60
C ALA A 45 2.51 -2.94 -4.43
N VAL A 46 2.74 -1.89 -3.62
CA VAL A 46 4.03 -1.69 -2.95
C VAL A 46 4.41 -3.06 -2.38
N ASN A 47 5.67 -3.49 -2.47
CA ASN A 47 6.08 -4.69 -1.75
C ASN A 47 6.96 -4.29 -0.56
N PRO A 48 6.53 -4.53 0.69
CA PRO A 48 5.24 -5.11 1.08
C PRO A 48 4.06 -4.14 0.88
N PRO A 49 2.84 -4.65 0.63
CA PRO A 49 1.66 -3.83 0.40
C PRO A 49 1.38 -2.97 1.62
N VAL A 50 1.45 -1.65 1.45
CA VAL A 50 1.06 -0.71 2.50
C VAL A 50 -0.47 -0.69 2.52
N ILE A 51 -1.05 -1.46 3.43
CA ILE A 51 -2.47 -1.45 3.69
C ILE A 51 -2.73 -0.37 4.73
N ILE A 52 -3.17 0.81 4.30
CA ILE A 52 -3.68 1.82 5.23
C ILE A 52 -5.10 1.39 5.60
N SER A 53 -5.22 0.74 6.75
CA SER A 53 -6.50 0.35 7.32
C SER A 53 -6.93 1.32 8.40
N SER A 54 -8.21 1.65 8.44
CA SER A 54 -8.83 2.22 9.64
C SER A 54 -9.03 1.12 10.67
N GLU A 55 -8.93 1.47 11.95
CA GLU A 55 -9.23 0.57 13.05
C GLU A 55 -10.31 1.18 13.95
N VAL A 56 -11.27 0.35 14.33
CA VAL A 56 -12.33 0.66 15.28
C VAL A 56 -12.12 -0.28 16.45
N GLN A 57 -11.97 0.26 17.65
CA GLN A 57 -11.64 -0.49 18.86
C GLN A 57 -12.78 -0.46 19.86
N ASP A 58 -13.03 -1.61 20.48
CA ASP A 58 -13.95 -1.80 21.61
C ASP A 58 -15.33 -1.17 21.45
N ILE A 59 -15.90 -1.21 20.25
CA ILE A 59 -17.30 -0.80 20.10
C ILE A 59 -18.21 -1.81 20.82
N VAL A 60 -19.12 -1.29 21.61
CA VAL A 60 -20.01 -2.08 22.46
C VAL A 60 -21.46 -1.74 22.11
N PRO A 61 -22.28 -2.74 21.72
CA PRO A 61 -23.70 -2.53 21.53
C PRO A 61 -24.43 -2.26 22.84
N ASP A 62 -25.43 -1.38 22.80
CA ASP A 62 -26.30 -1.15 23.95
C ASP A 62 -27.18 -2.39 24.19
N SER A 63 -27.29 -2.78 25.46
CA SER A 63 -28.21 -3.82 25.92
C SER A 63 -29.69 -3.52 25.63
N THR A 64 -30.08 -2.24 25.50
CA THR A 64 -31.48 -1.86 25.18
C THR A 64 -31.80 -2.05 23.71
N ASP A 65 -30.86 -1.68 22.83
CA ASP A 65 -31.05 -1.74 21.37
C ASP A 65 -30.69 -3.11 20.80
N VAL A 66 -29.97 -3.94 21.57
CA VAL A 66 -29.47 -5.29 21.23
C VAL A 66 -28.50 -5.31 20.05
N TRP A 67 -28.47 -4.26 19.22
CA TRP A 67 -27.65 -4.12 18.04
C TRP A 67 -27.01 -2.74 18.01
N LEU A 68 -25.75 -2.71 17.58
CA LEU A 68 -25.06 -1.51 17.16
C LEU A 68 -24.91 -1.54 15.64
N TYR A 69 -25.26 -0.44 14.99
CA TYR A 69 -25.20 -0.30 13.54
C TYR A 69 -24.01 0.58 13.18
N TYR A 70 -23.23 0.20 12.17
CA TYR A 70 -22.05 0.95 11.73
C TYR A 70 -22.13 1.20 10.23
N SER A 71 -21.76 2.42 9.81
CA SER A 71 -21.68 2.82 8.41
C SER A 71 -20.23 3.03 8.01
N PHE A 72 -19.81 2.37 6.92
CA PHE A 72 -18.51 2.62 6.31
C PHE A 72 -18.53 3.89 5.44
N GLU A 73 -19.72 4.44 5.15
CA GLU A 73 -19.84 5.71 4.46
C GLU A 73 -19.45 6.87 5.38
N THR A 74 -19.93 6.87 6.62
CA THR A 74 -19.67 7.95 7.59
C THR A 74 -18.57 7.62 8.60
N ASP A 75 -18.03 6.40 8.58
CA ASP A 75 -17.06 5.89 9.56
C ASP A 75 -17.55 6.06 11.01
N ALA A 76 -18.83 5.77 11.25
CA ALA A 76 -19.47 6.03 12.53
C ALA A 76 -20.60 5.05 12.85
N VAL A 77 -20.95 5.00 14.14
CA VAL A 77 -22.15 4.33 14.64
C VAL A 77 -23.39 5.09 14.15
N VAL A 78 -24.37 4.34 13.66
CA VAL A 78 -25.66 4.85 13.19
C VAL A 78 -26.70 4.69 14.31
N PRO A 79 -27.50 5.72 14.61
CA PRO A 79 -28.55 5.64 15.62
C PRO A 79 -29.55 4.49 15.37
N ALA A 80 -29.99 3.80 16.43
CA ALA A 80 -30.92 2.67 16.33
C ALA A 80 -32.27 3.03 15.66
N ALA A 81 -32.70 4.30 15.75
CA ALA A 81 -33.88 4.79 15.04
C ALA A 81 -33.80 4.65 13.50
N LEU A 82 -32.58 4.50 12.95
CA LEU A 82 -32.33 4.29 11.52
C LEU A 82 -32.11 2.82 11.16
N ALA A 83 -32.35 1.87 12.08
CA ALA A 83 -32.17 0.45 11.85
C ALA A 83 -32.94 -0.11 10.63
N GLY A 84 -34.08 0.51 10.28
CA GLY A 84 -34.91 0.14 9.12
C GLY A 84 -34.52 0.81 7.79
N THR A 85 -33.32 1.42 7.70
CA THR A 85 -32.87 2.18 6.51
C THR A 85 -31.65 1.53 5.85
N ASP A 86 -31.17 2.06 4.72
CA ASP A 86 -29.94 1.64 4.05
C ASP A 86 -28.69 2.47 4.45
N GLU A 87 -28.77 3.22 5.55
CA GLU A 87 -27.74 4.13 6.04
C GLU A 87 -26.60 3.44 6.83
N TRP A 88 -26.80 2.20 7.25
CA TRP A 88 -25.80 1.37 7.92
C TRP A 88 -25.38 0.19 7.02
N ASP A 89 -24.20 -0.37 7.26
CA ASP A 89 -23.63 -1.44 6.44
C ASP A 89 -23.47 -2.76 7.18
N ILE A 90 -23.11 -2.68 8.46
CA ILE A 90 -22.85 -3.84 9.32
C ILE A 90 -23.43 -3.58 10.70
N LYS A 91 -23.97 -4.62 11.34
CA LYS A 91 -24.44 -4.57 12.72
C LYS A 91 -23.78 -5.61 13.59
N PHE A 92 -23.58 -5.27 14.86
CA PHE A 92 -22.97 -6.10 15.88
C PHE A 92 -23.94 -6.29 17.04
N ARG A 93 -24.06 -7.51 17.53
CA ARG A 93 -25.03 -7.86 18.56
C ARG A 93 -24.48 -7.63 19.96
N TYR A 94 -25.31 -7.14 20.87
CA TYR A 94 -25.04 -7.20 22.29
C TYR A 94 -24.87 -8.65 22.74
N VAL A 95 -23.84 -8.92 23.53
CA VAL A 95 -23.57 -10.24 24.10
C VAL A 95 -23.53 -10.07 25.62
N PRO A 96 -24.53 -10.59 26.35
CA PRO A 96 -24.45 -10.62 27.80
C PRO A 96 -23.20 -11.36 28.24
N PHE A 97 -22.33 -10.72 29.00
CA PHE A 97 -21.18 -11.40 29.57
C PHE A 97 -21.63 -12.34 30.67
N ASP A 98 -21.24 -13.61 30.55
CA ASP A 98 -21.39 -14.60 31.59
C ASP A 98 -20.09 -15.42 31.71
N LYS A 99 -19.72 -15.76 32.95
CA LYS A 99 -18.46 -16.44 33.26
C LYS A 99 -18.42 -17.91 32.82
N THR A 100 -19.55 -18.47 32.36
CA THR A 100 -19.62 -19.86 31.86
C THR A 100 -19.45 -19.93 30.34
N GLY A 101 -19.52 -18.79 29.65
CA GLY A 101 -19.47 -18.67 28.19
C GLY A 101 -20.75 -19.13 27.49
N ALA A 102 -21.85 -19.34 28.21
CA ALA A 102 -23.08 -19.91 27.66
C ALA A 102 -23.77 -18.96 26.66
N SER A 103 -23.86 -17.66 26.98
CA SER A 103 -24.45 -16.65 26.11
C SER A 103 -23.60 -16.46 24.85
N PHE A 104 -22.27 -16.40 25.04
CA PHE A 104 -21.31 -16.38 23.95
C PHE A 104 -21.52 -17.56 22.99
N GLN A 105 -21.52 -18.80 23.51
CA GLN A 105 -21.69 -19.99 22.68
C GLN A 105 -23.02 -19.98 21.94
N LYS A 106 -24.12 -19.66 22.62
CA LYS A 106 -25.45 -19.60 22.00
C LYS A 106 -25.51 -18.58 20.86
N ILE A 107 -25.07 -17.35 21.13
CA ILE A 107 -25.14 -16.26 20.14
C ILE A 107 -24.24 -16.56 18.95
N PHE A 108 -22.96 -16.86 19.16
CA PHE A 108 -22.01 -16.97 18.06
C PHE A 108 -22.21 -18.25 17.23
N THR A 109 -22.59 -19.38 17.84
CA THR A 109 -22.72 -20.66 17.11
C THR A 109 -24.10 -20.92 16.50
N THR A 110 -25.13 -20.23 17.00
CA THR A 110 -26.52 -20.52 16.62
C THR A 110 -27.26 -19.31 16.09
N GLU A 111 -27.17 -18.16 16.76
CA GLU A 111 -28.01 -16.99 16.40
C GLU A 111 -27.34 -16.02 15.44
N GLY A 112 -26.01 -15.97 15.44
CA GLY A 112 -25.22 -14.97 14.73
C GLY A 112 -25.04 -13.68 15.56
N ALA A 113 -23.82 -13.16 15.54
CA ALA A 113 -23.42 -11.96 16.27
C ALA A 113 -23.17 -10.75 15.37
N ILE A 114 -22.99 -10.96 14.06
CA ILE A 114 -22.60 -9.94 13.10
C ILE A 114 -23.37 -10.20 11.81
N PHE A 115 -23.97 -9.15 11.26
CA PHE A 115 -24.72 -9.22 10.00
C PHE A 115 -24.51 -7.99 9.15
N LEU A 116 -24.51 -8.16 7.83
CA LEU A 116 -24.55 -7.04 6.89
C LEU A 116 -25.96 -6.49 6.76
N ASN A 117 -26.10 -5.23 6.34
CA ASN A 117 -27.39 -4.61 6.06
C ASN A 117 -28.03 -5.15 4.78
N SER A 118 -28.46 -6.41 4.81
CA SER A 118 -29.13 -7.11 3.72
C SER A 118 -30.63 -7.26 3.98
N PRO A 119 -31.45 -7.50 2.94
CA PRO A 119 -32.90 -7.67 3.11
C PRO A 119 -33.27 -8.77 4.13
N ASP A 120 -32.59 -9.91 4.06
CA ASP A 120 -32.93 -11.13 4.82
C ASP A 120 -32.41 -11.12 6.27
N VAL A 121 -31.81 -10.01 6.73
CA VAL A 121 -31.40 -9.82 8.13
C VAL A 121 -32.40 -8.98 8.96
N GLY A 122 -33.65 -8.94 8.50
CA GLY A 122 -34.74 -8.21 9.15
C GLY A 122 -34.79 -6.73 8.79
N ASN A 123 -34.16 -6.32 7.69
CA ASN A 123 -34.25 -4.94 7.17
C ASN A 123 -34.44 -4.94 5.66
N ALA A 124 -35.70 -4.88 5.21
CA ALA A 124 -36.05 -4.91 3.78
C ALA A 124 -35.44 -3.76 2.95
N ALA A 125 -35.04 -2.64 3.59
CA ALA A 125 -34.35 -1.54 2.92
C ALA A 125 -32.86 -1.82 2.66
N GLY A 126 -32.28 -2.80 3.35
CA GLY A 126 -30.86 -3.13 3.28
C GLY A 126 -30.41 -3.54 1.88
N LYS A 127 -29.24 -3.04 1.45
CA LYS A 127 -28.65 -3.31 0.12
C LYS A 127 -27.22 -3.81 0.19
N THR A 128 -26.64 -3.88 1.38
CA THR A 128 -25.26 -4.29 1.58
C THR A 128 -25.13 -5.77 1.33
N THR A 129 -24.13 -6.17 0.55
CA THR A 129 -23.84 -7.57 0.22
C THR A 129 -22.41 -7.91 0.62
N GLY A 130 -22.08 -9.19 0.74
CA GLY A 130 -20.72 -9.59 1.12
C GLY A 130 -20.39 -11.05 0.83
N TYR A 131 -19.16 -11.42 1.19
CA TYR A 131 -18.69 -12.80 1.26
C TYR A 131 -17.44 -12.90 2.14
N ILE A 132 -17.09 -14.12 2.57
CA ILE A 132 -15.82 -14.40 3.25
C ILE A 132 -14.79 -14.89 2.23
N ALA A 133 -13.69 -14.16 2.08
CA ALA A 133 -12.54 -14.59 1.30
C ALA A 133 -11.67 -15.57 2.11
N ASP A 134 -11.19 -16.63 1.45
CA ASP A 134 -10.25 -17.59 2.02
C ASP A 134 -8.79 -17.13 1.86
N THR A 135 -8.50 -15.96 2.42
CA THR A 135 -7.16 -15.38 2.46
C THR A 135 -7.08 -14.35 3.58
N SER A 136 -5.87 -14.10 4.05
CA SER A 136 -5.65 -13.11 5.10
C SER A 136 -5.95 -11.70 4.62
N PHE A 137 -6.23 -10.81 5.57
CA PHE A 137 -6.49 -9.39 5.29
C PHE A 137 -5.33 -8.72 4.55
N THR A 138 -4.11 -9.15 4.85
CA THR A 138 -2.88 -8.62 4.24
C THR A 138 -2.70 -9.08 2.80
N LEU A 139 -3.14 -10.29 2.47
CA LEU A 139 -2.98 -10.87 1.12
C LEU A 139 -4.16 -10.55 0.19
N LEU A 140 -5.35 -10.23 0.73
CA LEU A 140 -6.49 -9.87 -0.10
C LEU A 140 -6.27 -8.52 -0.81
N SER A 141 -6.08 -8.59 -2.12
CA SER A 141 -5.79 -7.44 -2.99
C SER A 141 -6.98 -6.99 -3.84
N THR A 142 -7.93 -7.87 -4.15
CA THR A 142 -9.12 -7.55 -4.94
C THR A 142 -10.35 -8.30 -4.44
N GLY A 143 -11.49 -7.64 -4.50
CA GLY A 143 -12.82 -8.22 -4.37
C GLY A 143 -13.21 -9.01 -5.62
N ASP A 144 -14.12 -9.96 -5.42
CA ASP A 144 -14.65 -10.87 -6.42
C ASP A 144 -16.16 -10.69 -6.52
N ASP A 145 -16.59 -9.97 -7.56
CA ASP A 145 -17.99 -9.57 -7.70
C ASP A 145 -18.95 -10.77 -7.80
N THR A 146 -18.45 -11.92 -8.25
CA THR A 146 -19.25 -13.14 -8.44
C THR A 146 -19.66 -13.81 -7.12
N LYS A 147 -19.02 -13.43 -6.01
CA LYS A 147 -19.27 -14.02 -4.69
C LYS A 147 -20.20 -13.18 -3.81
N PHE A 148 -20.49 -11.94 -4.18
CA PHE A 148 -21.38 -11.10 -3.39
C PHE A 148 -22.78 -11.68 -3.34
N ARG A 149 -23.32 -11.74 -2.14
CA ARG A 149 -24.69 -12.15 -1.87
C ARG A 149 -25.24 -11.36 -0.69
N SER A 150 -26.56 -11.40 -0.53
CA SER A 150 -27.22 -10.97 0.69
C SER A 150 -26.80 -11.85 1.87
N ASP A 151 -26.65 -11.22 3.03
CA ASP A 151 -26.60 -11.90 4.31
C ASP A 151 -28.00 -12.34 4.74
N ASP A 152 -28.08 -13.34 5.60
CA ASP A 152 -29.32 -13.99 6.02
C ASP A 152 -29.18 -14.45 7.48
N THR A 153 -30.22 -14.28 8.29
CA THR A 153 -30.22 -14.72 9.70
C THR A 153 -30.36 -16.24 9.86
N ALA A 154 -30.84 -16.95 8.85
CA ALA A 154 -31.01 -18.40 8.86
C ALA A 154 -29.64 -19.11 8.92
N LYS A 155 -29.52 -20.04 9.87
CA LYS A 155 -28.31 -20.85 10.07
C LYS A 155 -27.91 -21.56 8.76
N GLY A 156 -26.63 -21.46 8.41
CA GLY A 156 -26.08 -22.02 7.17
C GLY A 156 -26.19 -21.10 5.95
N LYS A 157 -26.97 -20.02 6.02
CA LYS A 157 -27.03 -18.97 4.98
C LYS A 157 -26.30 -17.69 5.39
N GLN A 158 -25.98 -17.52 6.67
CA GLN A 158 -25.18 -16.41 7.18
C GLN A 158 -23.86 -16.27 6.39
N ILE A 159 -23.48 -15.05 6.04
CA ILE A 159 -22.14 -14.76 5.50
C ILE A 159 -21.11 -14.89 6.62
N ILE A 160 -21.40 -14.28 7.77
CA ILE A 160 -20.55 -14.29 8.95
C ILE A 160 -21.01 -15.40 9.90
N SER A 161 -20.68 -16.64 9.55
CA SER A 161 -20.91 -17.79 10.42
C SER A 161 -19.74 -18.04 11.36
N PHE A 162 -19.99 -18.71 12.50
CA PHE A 162 -18.94 -19.06 13.47
C PHE A 162 -17.76 -19.78 12.81
N THR A 163 -18.03 -20.91 12.17
CA THR A 163 -17.08 -21.56 11.27
C THR A 163 -17.43 -21.14 9.85
N PRO A 164 -16.49 -20.58 9.06
CA PRO A 164 -15.05 -20.56 9.29
C PRO A 164 -14.47 -19.24 9.84
N PHE A 165 -15.29 -18.24 10.17
CA PHE A 165 -14.82 -16.88 10.49
C PHE A 165 -14.09 -16.77 11.84
N TYR A 166 -14.31 -17.72 12.74
CA TYR A 166 -13.67 -17.83 14.05
C TYR A 166 -12.95 -19.17 14.21
N ILE A 167 -11.99 -19.20 15.12
CA ILE A 167 -11.31 -20.38 15.62
C ILE A 167 -11.67 -20.52 17.10
N TYR A 168 -12.24 -21.67 17.48
CA TYR A 168 -12.62 -21.96 18.86
C TYR A 168 -11.53 -22.75 19.57
N ASP A 169 -11.16 -22.29 20.77
CA ASP A 169 -10.35 -23.05 21.73
C ASP A 169 -11.29 -23.68 22.76
N GLY A 170 -11.43 -25.01 22.68
CA GLY A 170 -12.28 -25.77 23.59
C GLY A 170 -11.72 -25.94 25.00
N ALA A 171 -10.41 -25.75 25.21
CA ALA A 171 -9.80 -25.82 26.53
C ALA A 171 -9.93 -24.48 27.26
N ALA A 172 -9.71 -23.38 26.54
CA ALA A 172 -9.88 -22.03 27.09
C ALA A 172 -11.34 -21.54 27.08
N HIS A 173 -12.23 -22.21 26.33
CA HIS A 173 -13.61 -21.79 26.07
C HIS A 173 -13.70 -20.39 25.43
N THR A 174 -12.78 -20.09 24.52
CA THR A 174 -12.67 -18.79 23.85
C THR A 174 -12.73 -18.92 22.34
N ALA A 175 -13.06 -17.84 21.62
CA ALA A 175 -12.95 -17.79 20.18
C ALA A 175 -12.13 -16.59 19.72
N SER A 176 -11.21 -16.84 18.79
CA SER A 176 -10.44 -15.80 18.12
C SER A 176 -10.89 -15.66 16.67
N PRO A 177 -10.89 -14.47 16.08
CA PRO A 177 -11.10 -14.32 14.64
C PRO A 177 -10.08 -15.14 13.84
N ASN A 178 -10.52 -15.75 12.75
CA ASN A 178 -9.64 -16.53 11.90
C ASN A 178 -8.75 -15.60 11.05
N PRO A 179 -7.42 -15.59 11.24
CA PRO A 179 -6.54 -14.64 10.54
C PRO A 179 -6.46 -14.90 9.03
N SER A 180 -6.85 -16.09 8.57
CA SER A 180 -6.89 -16.48 7.16
C SER A 180 -8.24 -16.20 6.50
N LYS A 181 -9.17 -15.54 7.19
CA LYS A 181 -10.47 -15.14 6.65
C LYS A 181 -10.58 -13.62 6.65
N THR A 182 -11.09 -13.10 5.54
CA THR A 182 -11.34 -11.67 5.37
C THR A 182 -12.78 -11.48 4.91
N LEU A 183 -13.54 -10.65 5.61
CA LEU A 183 -14.88 -10.28 5.19
C LEU A 183 -14.76 -9.23 4.07
N VAL A 184 -15.44 -9.47 2.96
CA VAL A 184 -15.52 -8.55 1.83
C VAL A 184 -16.96 -8.08 1.71
N ILE A 185 -17.15 -6.76 1.64
CA ILE A 185 -18.45 -6.10 1.69
C ILE A 185 -18.57 -5.18 0.49
N ARG A 186 -19.78 -5.10 -0.08
CA ARG A 186 -20.19 -4.06 -1.01
C ARG A 186 -21.31 -3.26 -0.36
N THR A 187 -21.03 -1.99 -0.03
CA THR A 187 -21.94 -1.08 0.69
C THR A 187 -23.18 -0.76 -0.12
N SER A 188 -24.21 -0.19 0.51
CA SER A 188 -25.43 0.27 -0.18
C SER A 188 -25.15 1.33 -1.27
N LYS A 189 -24.02 2.04 -1.17
CA LYS A 189 -23.54 3.02 -2.17
C LYS A 189 -22.54 2.44 -3.18
N GLY A 190 -22.28 1.13 -3.13
CA GLY A 190 -21.45 0.41 -4.09
C GLY A 190 -19.95 0.44 -3.81
N LYS A 191 -19.50 0.95 -2.65
CA LYS A 191 -18.09 0.89 -2.24
C LYS A 191 -17.72 -0.53 -1.81
N TYR A 192 -16.47 -0.89 -2.00
CA TYR A 192 -15.88 -2.14 -1.55
C TYR A 192 -15.22 -1.93 -0.19
N VAL A 193 -15.43 -2.85 0.74
CA VAL A 193 -14.73 -2.88 2.03
C VAL A 193 -14.13 -4.27 2.23
N LYS A 194 -12.85 -4.35 2.60
CA LYS A 194 -12.31 -5.55 3.25
C LYS A 194 -12.20 -5.29 4.75
N LEU A 195 -12.62 -6.25 5.56
CA LEU A 195 -12.66 -6.15 7.01
C LEU A 195 -12.01 -7.38 7.63
N GLN A 196 -11.19 -7.15 8.65
CA GLN A 196 -10.72 -8.19 9.55
C GLN A 196 -11.14 -7.86 10.97
N LEU A 197 -11.97 -8.73 11.54
CA LEU A 197 -12.25 -8.70 12.98
C LEU A 197 -10.95 -9.02 13.72
N GLN A 198 -10.58 -8.19 14.69
CA GLN A 198 -9.38 -8.37 15.52
C GLN A 198 -9.75 -9.04 16.86
N SER A 199 -10.85 -8.61 17.49
CA SER A 199 -11.31 -9.15 18.77
C SER A 199 -12.83 -9.04 18.94
N ILE A 200 -13.37 -9.92 19.79
CA ILE A 200 -14.73 -9.83 20.35
C ILE A 200 -14.72 -9.60 21.87
N TYR A 201 -13.54 -9.40 22.45
CA TYR A 201 -13.28 -9.17 23.87
C TYR A 201 -12.76 -7.76 24.12
N LYS A 202 -13.13 -7.22 25.28
CA LYS A 202 -12.72 -5.89 25.76
C LYS A 202 -11.19 -5.76 25.83
N ASN A 203 -10.66 -4.63 25.37
CA ASN A 203 -9.24 -4.31 25.31
C ASN A 203 -8.41 -5.23 24.40
N HIS A 204 -9.05 -6.06 23.57
CA HIS A 204 -8.37 -6.93 22.60
C HIS A 204 -7.17 -7.69 23.20
N PRO A 205 -7.38 -8.59 24.18
CA PRO A 205 -6.31 -9.36 24.79
C PRO A 205 -5.64 -10.26 23.74
N ALA A 206 -4.31 -10.31 23.75
CA ALA A 206 -3.53 -11.15 22.82
C ALA A 206 -3.80 -12.65 22.99
N VAL A 207 -4.18 -13.07 24.20
CA VAL A 207 -4.59 -14.44 24.53
C VAL A 207 -5.86 -14.35 25.38
N PRO A 208 -7.05 -14.47 24.75
CA PRO A 208 -8.31 -14.42 25.47
C PRO A 208 -8.47 -15.54 26.50
N LYS A 209 -9.25 -15.26 27.55
CA LYS A 209 -9.67 -16.19 28.59
C LYS A 209 -11.18 -16.15 28.75
N ILE A 210 -11.77 -17.21 29.31
CA ILE A 210 -13.22 -17.26 29.63
C ILE A 210 -13.69 -16.11 30.55
N THR A 211 -12.77 -15.52 31.33
CA THR A 211 -13.06 -14.39 32.21
C THR A 211 -13.01 -13.04 31.53
N ASP A 212 -12.54 -12.96 30.29
CA ASP A 212 -12.48 -11.70 29.56
C ASP A 212 -13.88 -11.34 29.03
N GLU A 213 -14.28 -10.09 29.24
CA GLU A 213 -15.61 -9.61 28.83
C GLU A 213 -15.77 -9.66 27.31
N VAL A 214 -16.67 -10.51 26.84
CA VAL A 214 -17.08 -10.61 25.43
C VAL A 214 -18.12 -9.55 25.07
N GLY A 215 -18.31 -9.29 23.78
CA GLY A 215 -19.29 -8.32 23.27
C GLY A 215 -18.70 -6.94 22.94
N TYR A 216 -17.37 -6.83 22.96
CA TYR A 216 -16.63 -5.64 22.54
C TYR A 216 -15.94 -5.96 21.22
N TYR A 217 -16.35 -5.30 20.14
CA TYR A 217 -15.86 -5.62 18.81
C TYR A 217 -14.74 -4.66 18.43
N THR A 218 -13.58 -5.23 18.12
CA THR A 218 -12.46 -4.50 17.52
C THR A 218 -12.22 -5.04 16.12
N PHE A 219 -12.18 -4.19 15.12
CA PHE A 219 -11.95 -4.58 13.73
C PHE A 219 -11.16 -3.53 12.97
N LYS A 220 -10.46 -3.98 11.92
CA LYS A 220 -9.83 -3.10 10.96
C LYS A 220 -10.41 -3.29 9.58
N TYR A 221 -10.43 -2.24 8.79
CA TYR A 221 -10.99 -2.27 7.45
C TYR A 221 -10.27 -1.34 6.48
N VAL A 222 -10.45 -1.62 5.18
CA VAL A 222 -10.02 -0.78 4.07
C VAL A 222 -11.22 -0.57 3.17
N LYS A 223 -11.49 0.68 2.81
CA LYS A 223 -12.53 1.04 1.84
C LYS A 223 -11.91 1.32 0.47
N SER A 224 -12.65 1.04 -0.58
CA SER A 224 -12.29 1.35 -1.96
C SER A 224 -13.54 1.65 -2.77
N THR A 225 -13.44 2.55 -3.75
CA THR A 225 -14.52 2.81 -4.72
C THR A 225 -14.51 1.81 -5.88
N VAL A 226 -13.46 1.00 -5.97
CA VAL A 226 -13.30 -0.09 -6.95
C VAL A 226 -13.04 -1.41 -6.21
N LYS A 227 -13.08 -2.54 -6.93
CA LYS A 227 -12.82 -3.85 -6.31
C LYS A 227 -11.39 -4.06 -5.80
N SER A 228 -10.43 -3.19 -6.12
CA SER A 228 -9.06 -3.29 -5.59
C SER A 228 -8.98 -2.77 -4.15
N PHE A 229 -8.40 -3.57 -3.24
CA PHE A 229 -8.14 -3.26 -1.83
C PHE A 229 -6.67 -3.00 -1.50
N ILE A 230 -5.81 -3.16 -2.50
CA ILE A 230 -4.51 -2.52 -2.43
C ILE A 230 -4.80 -1.04 -2.37
N ASN A 231 -4.28 -0.36 -1.34
CA ASN A 231 -4.30 1.10 -1.31
C ASN A 231 -3.66 1.52 -2.63
N ASP A 232 -4.50 1.96 -3.56
CA ASP A 232 -4.14 2.34 -4.91
C ASP A 232 -3.18 3.52 -4.91
N GLY A 233 -2.86 4.08 -3.74
CA GLY A 233 -1.91 5.16 -3.54
C GLY A 233 -2.23 6.38 -4.39
N SER A 234 -3.41 6.40 -5.04
CA SER A 234 -3.61 7.16 -6.26
C SER A 234 -5.00 7.04 -6.93
N PRO A 235 -6.10 7.41 -6.24
CA PRO A 235 -7.35 7.70 -6.93
C PRO A 235 -7.20 8.88 -7.93
N ASP A 236 -6.09 9.62 -7.85
CA ASP A 236 -5.74 10.77 -8.69
C ASP A 236 -4.79 10.44 -9.87
N GLY A 237 -4.34 9.19 -10.02
CA GLY A 237 -3.46 8.77 -11.12
C GLY A 237 -1.97 9.16 -11.00
N TRP A 238 -1.46 9.36 -9.79
CA TRP A 238 -0.06 9.50 -9.35
C TRP A 238 0.39 8.56 -8.19
N LEU A 239 1.50 7.83 -8.37
CA LEU A 239 2.29 7.24 -7.27
C LEU A 239 3.15 8.31 -6.60
N TYR A 240 3.07 8.45 -5.29
CA TYR A 240 3.90 9.38 -4.52
C TYR A 240 5.03 8.63 -3.80
N TYR A 241 6.29 9.09 -3.89
CA TYR A 241 7.44 8.46 -3.23
C TYR A 241 8.26 9.49 -2.45
N SER A 242 8.69 9.13 -1.25
CA SER A 242 9.63 9.91 -0.44
C SER A 242 11.00 9.24 -0.44
N PHE A 243 12.05 10.01 -0.75
CA PHE A 243 13.42 9.56 -0.58
C PHE A 243 13.83 9.64 0.88
N ASP A 244 13.25 10.54 1.68
CA ASP A 244 13.57 10.68 3.09
C ASP A 244 13.17 9.42 3.89
N THR A 245 11.92 8.95 3.71
CA THR A 245 11.41 7.72 4.34
C THR A 245 11.65 6.46 3.52
N GLU A 246 12.12 6.61 2.29
CA GLU A 246 12.39 5.54 1.32
C GLU A 246 11.15 4.68 0.97
N SER A 247 9.96 5.25 1.14
CA SER A 247 8.68 4.58 0.99
C SER A 247 7.73 5.31 0.05
N VAL A 248 6.74 4.57 -0.45
CA VAL A 248 5.57 5.16 -1.10
C VAL A 248 4.73 5.90 -0.05
N ILE A 249 4.16 7.05 -0.45
CA ILE A 249 3.33 7.92 0.37
C ILE A 249 1.88 7.82 -0.12
N SER A 250 0.93 7.92 0.80
CA SER A 250 -0.49 7.89 0.44
C SER A 250 -0.88 9.11 -0.39
N SER A 251 -1.71 8.91 -1.41
CA SER A 251 -2.38 10.01 -2.15
C SER A 251 -3.21 10.93 -1.28
N SER A 252 -3.70 10.48 -0.12
CA SER A 252 -4.35 11.36 0.87
C SER A 252 -3.42 12.48 1.36
N GLN A 253 -2.11 12.26 1.26
CA GLN A 253 -1.06 13.21 1.63
C GLN A 253 -0.46 13.93 0.39
N SER A 254 -1.10 13.83 -0.78
CA SER A 254 -0.64 14.47 -2.02
C SER A 254 -0.49 16.00 -1.89
N HIS A 255 -1.26 16.62 -0.99
CA HIS A 255 -1.21 18.06 -0.69
C HIS A 255 -0.19 18.46 0.41
N THR A 256 0.66 17.52 0.85
CA THR A 256 1.63 17.73 1.93
C THR A 256 3.07 17.75 1.40
N SER A 257 4.02 18.11 2.24
CA SER A 257 5.45 18.00 1.93
C SER A 257 6.04 16.60 2.19
N ALA A 258 5.20 15.58 2.43
CA ALA A 258 5.66 14.25 2.88
C ALA A 258 6.27 13.39 1.77
N TRP A 259 6.09 13.75 0.51
CA TRP A 259 6.63 13.05 -0.66
C TRP A 259 7.61 13.94 -1.42
N ASP A 260 8.47 13.35 -2.25
CA ASP A 260 9.51 14.09 -3.00
C ASP A 260 9.31 14.02 -4.51
N ILE A 261 8.81 12.89 -5.01
CA ILE A 261 8.61 12.64 -6.44
C ILE A 261 7.31 11.89 -6.65
N LYS A 262 6.61 12.19 -7.75
CA LYS A 262 5.44 11.45 -8.18
C LYS A 262 5.56 10.90 -9.59
N PHE A 263 4.96 9.75 -9.84
CA PHE A 263 4.96 9.04 -11.12
C PHE A 263 3.53 8.79 -11.59
N ARG A 264 3.24 9.08 -12.86
CA ARG A 264 1.87 9.00 -13.38
C ARG A 264 1.41 7.56 -13.57
N PHE A 265 0.14 7.30 -13.30
CA PHE A 265 -0.50 6.09 -13.78
C PHE A 265 -0.56 6.10 -15.30
N ILE A 266 -0.14 4.99 -15.89
CA ILE A 266 -0.20 4.76 -17.32
C ILE A 266 -0.98 3.46 -17.53
N ALA A 267 -2.15 3.59 -18.16
CA ALA A 267 -2.95 2.44 -18.55
C ALA A 267 -2.23 1.66 -19.65
N ASN A 268 -2.22 0.34 -19.53
CA ASN A 268 -1.74 -0.54 -20.58
C ASN A 268 -2.84 -0.76 -21.63
N ASP A 269 -3.14 0.28 -22.39
CA ASP A 269 -4.16 0.27 -23.45
C ASP A 269 -3.49 0.21 -24.83
N ILE A 270 -3.60 -0.96 -25.47
CA ILE A 270 -3.00 -1.23 -26.78
C ILE A 270 -3.88 -0.79 -27.96
N THR A 271 -5.07 -0.25 -27.70
CA THR A 271 -5.95 0.29 -28.75
C THR A 271 -5.33 1.54 -29.39
N ALA A 272 -5.89 1.98 -30.52
CA ALA A 272 -5.45 3.22 -31.16
C ALA A 272 -5.61 4.44 -30.22
N ALA A 273 -6.72 4.51 -29.48
CA ALA A 273 -6.97 5.55 -28.50
C ALA A 273 -5.97 5.48 -27.32
N GLY A 274 -5.70 4.28 -26.82
CA GLY A 274 -4.69 4.04 -25.77
C GLY A 274 -3.29 4.49 -26.17
N LYS A 275 -2.86 4.19 -27.40
CA LYS A 275 -1.57 4.64 -27.93
C LYS A 275 -1.48 6.17 -28.04
N LEU A 276 -2.57 6.85 -28.43
CA LEU A 276 -2.63 8.31 -28.44
C LEU A 276 -2.54 8.89 -27.02
N ALA A 277 -3.30 8.32 -26.07
CA ALA A 277 -3.26 8.73 -24.67
C ALA A 277 -1.86 8.53 -24.06
N PHE A 278 -1.20 7.41 -24.38
CA PHE A 278 0.19 7.14 -24.00
C PHE A 278 1.12 8.23 -24.52
N SER A 279 1.06 8.53 -25.83
CA SER A 279 1.87 9.60 -26.44
C SER A 279 1.64 10.95 -25.77
N ASP A 280 0.38 11.32 -25.50
CA ASP A 280 0.01 12.59 -24.89
C ASP A 280 0.58 12.78 -23.47
N ILE A 281 0.78 11.69 -22.73
CA ILE A 281 1.47 11.74 -21.45
C ILE A 281 2.91 12.21 -21.65
N PHE A 282 3.64 11.66 -22.62
CA PHE A 282 5.06 11.93 -22.77
C PHE A 282 5.40 13.13 -23.63
N VAL A 283 4.46 13.65 -24.43
CA VAL A 283 4.69 14.81 -25.31
C VAL A 283 3.97 16.09 -24.86
N LYS A 284 3.02 16.00 -23.92
CA LYS A 284 2.24 17.15 -23.43
C LYS A 284 2.20 17.20 -21.91
N SER A 285 1.76 16.12 -21.28
CA SER A 285 1.34 16.18 -19.87
C SER A 285 2.49 16.05 -18.89
N GLY A 286 3.43 15.14 -19.12
CA GLY A 286 4.46 14.73 -18.16
C GLY A 286 4.05 13.49 -17.39
N ALA A 287 5.03 12.62 -17.15
CA ALA A 287 4.85 11.38 -16.40
C ALA A 287 5.49 11.42 -15.01
N ILE A 288 6.36 12.40 -14.73
CA ILE A 288 7.16 12.46 -13.50
C ILE A 288 7.28 13.92 -13.07
N PHE A 289 7.08 14.18 -11.78
CA PHE A 289 7.21 15.52 -11.21
C PHE A 289 7.80 15.46 -9.80
N LEU A 290 8.62 16.45 -9.43
CA LEU A 290 9.05 16.64 -8.05
C LEU A 290 7.96 17.34 -7.22
N ASN A 291 7.96 17.15 -5.91
CA ASN A 291 7.03 17.81 -4.99
C ASN A 291 7.34 19.30 -4.81
N SER A 292 7.10 20.07 -5.85
CA SER A 292 7.31 21.52 -5.90
C SER A 292 5.98 22.28 -5.83
N PRO A 293 5.98 23.56 -5.43
CA PRO A 293 4.76 24.37 -5.31
C PRO A 293 3.91 24.42 -6.59
N LEU A 294 4.55 24.44 -7.76
CA LEU A 294 3.90 24.65 -9.05
C LEU A 294 3.35 23.36 -9.67
N VAL A 295 3.51 22.20 -9.03
CA VAL A 295 2.99 20.91 -9.54
C VAL A 295 1.64 20.49 -8.94
N GLY A 296 0.84 21.49 -8.55
CA GLY A 296 -0.47 21.29 -7.92
C GLY A 296 -0.42 21.00 -6.41
N ASN A 297 0.72 21.26 -5.75
CA ASN A 297 0.86 21.13 -4.31
C ASN A 297 1.64 22.31 -3.72
N SER A 298 0.94 23.32 -3.22
CA SER A 298 1.55 24.53 -2.64
C SER A 298 2.44 24.26 -1.43
N SER A 299 2.26 23.12 -0.75
CA SER A 299 3.10 22.68 0.37
C SER A 299 4.42 22.05 -0.08
N GLY A 300 4.58 21.76 -1.38
CA GLY A 300 5.77 21.10 -1.94
C GLY A 300 7.04 21.94 -1.74
N LYS A 301 8.13 21.30 -1.32
CA LYS A 301 9.42 21.96 -1.06
C LYS A 301 10.59 21.34 -1.83
N THR A 302 10.36 20.21 -2.48
CA THR A 302 11.39 19.49 -3.22
C THR A 302 11.80 20.31 -4.44
N LYS A 303 13.10 20.38 -4.68
CA LYS A 303 13.70 21.08 -5.82
C LYS A 303 14.64 20.15 -6.56
N GLY A 304 14.96 20.47 -7.80
CA GLY A 304 15.92 19.67 -8.54
C GLY A 304 16.38 20.29 -9.85
N TYR A 305 17.18 19.52 -10.58
CA TYR A 305 17.59 19.78 -11.94
C TYR A 305 18.10 18.48 -12.59
N ILE A 306 18.29 18.47 -13.90
CA ILE A 306 18.92 17.35 -14.61
C ILE A 306 20.39 17.66 -14.84
N ALA A 307 21.27 16.76 -14.41
CA ALA A 307 22.68 16.77 -14.78
C ALA A 307 22.89 16.02 -16.10
N ASP A 308 23.71 16.60 -16.97
CA ASP A 308 24.12 16.04 -18.26
C ASP A 308 25.28 15.04 -18.11
N GLN A 309 25.11 14.10 -17.18
CA GLN A 309 26.09 13.07 -16.84
C GLN A 309 25.37 11.77 -16.48
N ALA A 310 26.00 10.65 -16.82
CA ALA A 310 25.57 9.33 -16.37
C ALA A 310 25.59 9.25 -14.84
N PHE A 311 24.73 8.41 -14.27
CA PHE A 311 24.53 8.28 -12.82
C PHE A 311 25.82 7.99 -12.05
N GLU A 312 26.69 7.20 -12.65
CA GLU A 312 27.98 6.77 -12.12
C GLU A 312 29.01 7.91 -12.12
N GLN A 313 28.85 8.91 -12.99
CA GLN A 313 29.74 10.06 -13.13
C GLN A 313 29.35 11.21 -12.21
N VAL A 314 28.09 11.29 -11.76
CA VAL A 314 27.65 12.30 -10.81
C VAL A 314 28.18 11.96 -9.42
N THR A 315 29.16 12.75 -8.95
CA THR A 315 29.75 12.62 -7.61
C THR A 315 29.39 13.77 -6.68
N LEU A 316 28.79 14.85 -7.21
CA LEU A 316 28.37 16.03 -6.46
C LEU A 316 26.99 16.53 -6.92
N ALA A 317 26.18 16.97 -5.97
CA ALA A 317 24.84 17.54 -6.20
C ALA A 317 24.86 18.94 -6.82
N GLY A 318 26.05 19.54 -7.01
CA GLY A 318 26.21 20.84 -7.63
C GLY A 318 25.94 22.05 -6.73
N ASP A 319 25.98 23.23 -7.35
CA ASP A 319 25.71 24.51 -6.70
C ASP A 319 24.21 24.72 -6.41
N ASP A 320 23.89 25.43 -5.32
CA ASP A 320 22.50 25.65 -4.88
C ASP A 320 21.68 26.44 -5.93
N SER A 321 22.32 27.27 -6.76
CA SER A 321 21.69 28.03 -7.84
C SER A 321 21.06 27.14 -8.93
N LYS A 322 21.46 25.87 -9.04
CA LYS A 322 20.87 24.93 -10.00
C LYS A 322 19.52 24.39 -9.56
N PHE A 323 19.24 24.38 -8.26
CA PHE A 323 18.01 23.81 -7.71
C PHE A 323 16.83 24.75 -7.91
N ARG A 324 15.92 24.33 -8.77
CA ARG A 324 14.68 25.04 -9.04
C ARG A 324 13.46 24.23 -8.61
N SER A 325 12.33 24.90 -8.50
CA SER A 325 11.03 24.23 -8.39
C SER A 325 10.65 23.63 -9.74
N ASP A 326 10.04 22.45 -9.69
CA ASP A 326 9.34 21.84 -10.80
C ASP A 326 8.02 22.54 -11.08
N ASP A 327 7.49 22.35 -12.29
CA ASP A 327 6.31 23.02 -12.83
C ASP A 327 5.55 22.06 -13.77
N ILE A 328 4.24 22.26 -13.91
CA ILE A 328 3.42 21.55 -14.91
C ILE A 328 3.49 22.20 -16.29
N ASN A 329 3.94 23.45 -16.40
CA ASN A 329 4.10 24.09 -17.69
C ASN A 329 5.23 23.40 -18.49
N ILE A 330 5.00 23.21 -19.79
CA ILE A 330 5.89 22.48 -20.70
C ILE A 330 7.29 23.11 -20.78
N ASP A 331 7.36 24.44 -20.70
CA ASP A 331 8.61 25.19 -20.88
C ASP A 331 9.45 25.30 -19.60
N THR A 332 8.83 25.09 -18.44
CA THR A 332 9.45 25.37 -17.14
C THR A 332 9.56 24.15 -16.24
N ARG A 333 9.08 22.97 -16.65
CA ARG A 333 9.25 21.72 -15.88
C ARG A 333 10.71 21.27 -15.80
N ILE A 334 11.08 20.59 -14.73
CA ILE A 334 12.41 20.00 -14.54
C ILE A 334 12.59 18.80 -15.45
N ILE A 335 11.56 17.97 -15.60
CA ILE A 335 11.58 16.74 -16.38
C ILE A 335 10.82 16.99 -17.69
N PRO A 336 11.49 17.32 -18.81
CA PRO A 336 10.82 17.77 -20.03
C PRO A 336 10.01 16.65 -20.69
N VAL A 337 8.96 17.06 -21.41
CA VAL A 337 8.13 16.19 -22.26
C VAL A 337 8.51 16.29 -23.73
N THR A 338 9.57 17.01 -24.10
CA THR A 338 10.02 17.07 -25.49
C THR A 338 10.95 15.88 -25.73
N PRO A 339 10.49 14.85 -26.47
CA PRO A 339 11.11 13.53 -26.42
C PRO A 339 12.35 13.36 -27.30
N SER A 340 12.92 14.45 -27.80
CA SER A 340 14.00 14.41 -28.78
C SER A 340 15.16 15.34 -28.42
N GLY A 341 16.36 14.84 -28.66
CA GLY A 341 17.61 15.57 -28.52
C GLY A 341 18.39 15.24 -27.24
N THR A 342 19.60 15.77 -27.16
CA THR A 342 20.54 15.55 -26.06
C THR A 342 20.09 16.11 -24.73
N ASN A 343 18.94 16.80 -24.63
CA ASN A 343 18.44 17.43 -23.41
C ASN A 343 17.29 16.64 -22.73
N ALA A 344 16.81 15.56 -23.35
CA ALA A 344 15.70 14.78 -22.81
C ALA A 344 16.16 13.79 -21.72
N TYR A 345 15.52 13.82 -20.55
CA TYR A 345 15.68 12.79 -19.50
C TYR A 345 15.11 11.44 -19.94
N ILE A 346 14.09 11.49 -20.80
CA ILE A 346 13.38 10.34 -21.33
C ILE A 346 13.11 10.60 -22.82
N ASN A 347 13.46 9.65 -23.68
CA ASN A 347 13.25 9.74 -25.12
C ASN A 347 12.01 8.92 -25.52
N TYR A 348 11.10 9.50 -26.30
CA TYR A 348 9.97 8.78 -26.89
C TYR A 348 10.26 8.46 -28.35
N ASN A 349 10.14 7.18 -28.70
CA ASN A 349 10.24 6.68 -30.05
C ASN A 349 8.83 6.62 -30.66
N SER A 350 8.59 7.39 -31.73
CA SER A 350 7.28 7.41 -32.40
C SER A 350 7.09 6.26 -33.39
N SER A 351 8.16 5.63 -33.87
CA SER A 351 8.11 4.50 -34.82
C SER A 351 7.70 3.19 -34.13
N VAL A 352 8.11 3.03 -32.88
CA VAL A 352 7.59 2.02 -31.94
C VAL A 352 7.21 2.81 -30.69
N PRO A 353 5.92 3.12 -30.43
CA PRO A 353 5.48 4.02 -29.36
C PRO A 353 5.98 3.53 -28.01
N SER A 354 7.18 3.96 -27.66
CA SER A 354 7.99 3.44 -26.57
C SER A 354 8.84 4.54 -25.99
N VAL A 355 9.19 4.39 -24.72
CA VAL A 355 9.79 5.43 -23.91
C VAL A 355 11.06 4.88 -23.27
N ILE A 356 12.21 5.43 -23.65
CA ILE A 356 13.53 4.95 -23.24
C ILE A 356 14.18 6.02 -22.35
N PRO A 357 14.45 5.72 -21.06
CA PRO A 357 15.23 6.62 -20.21
C PRO A 357 16.61 6.91 -20.80
N ASN A 358 17.07 8.15 -20.68
CA ASN A 358 18.39 8.54 -21.18
C ASN A 358 19.50 8.13 -20.18
N PRO A 359 20.42 7.22 -20.54
CA PRO A 359 21.47 6.77 -19.63
C PRO A 359 22.48 7.86 -19.26
N ASP A 360 22.60 8.91 -20.08
CA ASP A 360 23.54 10.01 -19.88
C ASP A 360 22.94 11.18 -19.08
N LYS A 361 21.76 10.97 -18.48
CA LYS A 361 21.08 11.98 -17.67
C LYS A 361 20.82 11.48 -16.26
N THR A 362 21.04 12.35 -15.29
CA THR A 362 20.80 12.07 -13.88
C THR A 362 19.95 13.18 -13.28
N LEU A 363 18.84 12.83 -12.63
CA LEU A 363 18.01 13.77 -11.90
C LEU A 363 18.66 14.02 -10.52
N ILE A 364 18.94 15.29 -10.24
CA ILE A 364 19.48 15.74 -8.95
C ILE A 364 18.36 16.41 -8.17
N ILE A 365 18.16 15.99 -6.94
CA ILE A 365 17.01 16.37 -6.12
C ILE A 365 17.51 16.84 -4.76
N ARG A 366 16.91 17.91 -4.25
CA ARG A 366 16.98 18.32 -2.84
C ARG A 366 15.61 18.07 -2.23
N THR A 367 15.53 17.12 -1.30
CA THR A 367 14.26 16.71 -0.65
C THR A 367 13.70 17.84 0.21
N ALA A 368 12.45 17.68 0.65
CA ALA A 368 11.83 18.64 1.58
C ALA A 368 12.61 18.81 2.89
N ASN A 369 13.33 17.77 3.33
CA ASN A 369 14.19 17.79 4.51
C ASN A 369 15.65 18.18 4.21
N GLY A 370 15.95 18.60 2.98
CA GLY A 370 17.25 19.13 2.59
C GLY A 370 18.30 18.08 2.23
N LYS A 371 17.95 16.79 2.15
CA LYS A 371 18.86 15.74 1.68
C LYS A 371 19.07 15.85 0.17
N TYR A 372 20.23 15.41 -0.31
CA TYR A 372 20.58 15.40 -1.72
C TYR A 372 20.43 13.99 -2.29
N VAL A 373 19.82 13.89 -3.47
CA VAL A 373 19.60 12.62 -4.16
C VAL A 373 20.07 12.73 -5.61
N LYS A 374 20.83 11.74 -6.09
CA LYS A 374 20.92 11.45 -7.53
C LYS A 374 20.01 10.29 -7.88
N MET A 375 19.30 10.38 -8.99
CA MET A 375 18.38 9.36 -9.47
C MET A 375 18.51 9.18 -10.98
N LYS A 376 18.60 7.92 -11.43
CA LYS A 376 18.34 7.54 -12.82
C LYS A 376 17.07 6.70 -12.92
N LEU A 377 16.23 7.03 -13.88
CA LEU A 377 15.14 6.16 -14.30
C LEU A 377 15.75 5.01 -15.12
N VAL A 378 15.40 3.77 -14.76
CA VAL A 378 15.92 2.55 -15.40
C VAL A 378 14.93 2.01 -16.43
N SER A 379 13.64 1.98 -16.10
CA SER A 379 12.59 1.54 -17.04
C SER A 379 11.22 2.06 -16.61
N LEU A 380 10.28 2.10 -17.57
CA LEU A 380 8.84 2.31 -17.33
C LEU A 380 8.02 1.04 -17.65
N TYR A 381 8.69 -0.07 -17.95
CA TYR A 381 8.08 -1.33 -18.36
C TYR A 381 8.32 -2.41 -17.32
N LYS A 382 7.33 -3.28 -17.17
CA LYS A 382 7.39 -4.39 -16.22
C LYS A 382 8.57 -5.29 -16.58
N ASP A 383 9.33 -5.68 -15.58
CA ASP A 383 10.46 -6.61 -15.68
C ASP A 383 11.65 -6.08 -16.51
N LYS A 384 11.61 -4.79 -16.90
CA LYS A 384 12.71 -4.05 -17.56
C LYS A 384 13.26 -4.78 -18.81
N PRO A 385 12.42 -5.02 -19.83
CA PRO A 385 12.87 -5.64 -21.07
C PRO A 385 13.99 -4.83 -21.72
N THR A 386 14.98 -5.53 -22.29
CA THR A 386 16.08 -4.91 -23.05
C THR A 386 15.64 -4.44 -24.43
N ILE A 387 14.59 -5.04 -24.99
CA ILE A 387 13.96 -4.66 -26.25
C ILE A 387 12.48 -4.41 -25.96
N ILE A 388 12.01 -3.19 -26.20
CA ILE A 388 10.62 -2.80 -25.92
C ILE A 388 9.73 -3.14 -27.12
N THR A 389 8.61 -3.77 -26.85
CA THR A 389 7.58 -4.20 -27.80
C THR A 389 6.20 -3.72 -27.36
N SER A 390 5.19 -3.84 -28.23
CA SER A 390 3.81 -3.50 -27.87
C SER A 390 3.16 -4.47 -26.87
N ALA A 391 3.82 -5.58 -26.54
CA ALA A 391 3.33 -6.55 -25.56
C ALA A 391 3.78 -6.21 -24.13
N ASP A 392 4.80 -5.36 -23.98
CA ASP A 392 5.37 -5.04 -22.67
C ASP A 392 4.43 -4.16 -21.86
N LEU A 393 4.17 -4.57 -20.62
CA LEU A 393 3.28 -3.84 -19.73
C LEU A 393 3.93 -2.53 -19.28
N VAL A 394 3.27 -1.41 -19.58
CA VAL A 394 3.77 -0.07 -19.27
C VAL A 394 3.25 0.47 -17.92
N GLY A 395 3.90 1.51 -17.40
CA GLY A 395 3.57 2.15 -16.13
C GLY A 395 4.32 1.57 -14.93
N TYR A 396 5.21 0.60 -15.15
CA TYR A 396 6.04 0.00 -14.11
C TYR A 396 7.39 0.72 -14.02
N TYR A 397 7.47 1.68 -13.12
CA TYR A 397 8.67 2.47 -12.89
C TYR A 397 9.72 1.67 -12.12
N SER A 398 10.91 1.58 -12.71
CA SER A 398 12.11 1.11 -12.06
C SER A 398 13.15 2.22 -12.06
N PHE A 399 13.76 2.50 -10.92
CA PHE A 399 14.76 3.57 -10.79
C PHE A 399 15.83 3.21 -9.77
N GLN A 400 17.00 3.81 -9.95
CA GLN A 400 18.14 3.70 -9.06
C GLN A 400 18.43 5.07 -8.48
N TYR A 401 18.70 5.13 -7.18
CA TYR A 401 19.05 6.38 -6.51
C TYR A 401 20.10 6.20 -5.41
N LEU A 402 20.79 7.29 -5.10
CA LEU A 402 21.66 7.43 -3.94
C LEU A 402 21.23 8.71 -3.21
N LYS A 403 21.06 8.62 -1.89
CA LYS A 403 20.67 9.71 -1.00
C LYS A 403 21.83 10.04 -0.07
N SER A 404 22.07 11.33 0.18
CA SER A 404 23.15 11.83 1.03
C SER A 404 22.68 13.04 1.83
N ASP A 405 23.22 13.20 3.04
CA ASP A 405 23.01 14.39 3.87
C ASP A 405 23.90 15.57 3.45
N THR A 406 24.90 15.30 2.60
CA THR A 406 25.81 16.31 2.06
C THR A 406 25.68 16.37 0.55
N LYS A 407 26.33 17.36 -0.08
CA LYS A 407 26.37 17.46 -1.54
C LYS A 407 27.14 16.32 -2.21
N THR A 408 27.83 15.48 -1.45
CA THR A 408 28.61 14.36 -1.96
C THR A 408 27.71 13.16 -2.31
N LEU A 409 27.86 12.64 -3.54
CA LEU A 409 26.98 11.63 -4.15
C LEU A 409 27.77 10.47 -4.81
N HIS A 410 28.80 9.93 -4.17
CA HIS A 410 29.56 8.77 -4.68
C HIS A 410 29.49 7.60 -3.73
#